data_AF-A0AAQ3MID6-F1
#
_entry.id   AF-A0AAQ3MID6-F1
#
_cell.length_a   1.000
_cell.length_b   1.000
_cell.length_c   1.000
_cell.angle_alpha   90.00
_cell.angle_beta   90.00
_cell.angle_gamma   90.00
#
_symmetry.space_group_name_H-M   'P 1'
#
loop_
_entity.id
_entity.type
_entity.pdbx_description
1 polymer ?
#
loop_
_entity_poly.entity_id
_entity_poly.type
_entity_poly.pdbx_seq_one_letter_code
_entity_poly.pdbx_strand_id
1 'polypeptide(L)'
;MLRRAIPFCASRNACFGLRHKSSGGRRPKKKTYHRVAELDRVMELRKKPLMILQLTSLVQSQPHRSPLFLRDLEKNVGLVRKWAFMALIDKHPSVFRVAGTPPSVSLTARARTLAQEEAHVRASMEPLLVTNLRKLLMLCVDCKLPLQTVELVGPQLGLPSDFKDCLIPKYPQFFRVRCSRGRDCLLLEDWDSTLAVTSRETRYVFG
;
A
#
# COMPACT_ATOMS: atom_id res chain seq x y z
N MET A 1 8.64 19.24 79.11
CA MET A 1 8.63 18.04 78.23
C MET A 1 8.71 18.56 76.79
N LEU A 2 9.87 18.50 76.10
CA LEU A 2 10.34 17.39 75.24
C LEU A 2 9.31 17.07 74.12
N ARG A 3 9.56 17.09 72.80
CA ARG A 3 10.74 17.01 71.93
C ARG A 3 10.39 17.43 70.47
N ARG A 4 11.35 18.11 69.83
CA ARG A 4 11.95 17.95 68.47
C ARG A 4 11.11 17.65 67.20
N ALA A 5 11.57 18.34 66.15
CA ALA A 5 11.26 18.32 64.72
C ALA A 5 11.48 17.00 63.96
N ILE A 6 10.96 16.92 62.71
CA ILE A 6 11.68 16.60 61.45
C ILE A 6 10.82 17.11 60.26
N PRO A 7 11.42 17.70 59.21
CA PRO A 7 10.71 18.31 58.09
C PRO A 7 10.33 17.29 57.01
N PHE A 8 9.21 17.54 56.33
CA PHE A 8 8.79 16.76 55.17
C PHE A 8 9.69 17.08 53.98
N CYS A 9 10.27 16.03 53.41
CA CYS A 9 11.27 16.07 52.36
C CYS A 9 10.73 16.68 51.07
N ALA A 10 11.55 17.53 50.45
CA ALA A 10 11.32 18.12 49.14
C ALA A 10 11.53 17.10 48.03
N SER A 11 10.67 17.15 47.00
CA SER A 11 11.09 16.86 45.63
C SER A 11 10.26 17.69 44.66
N ARG A 12 10.63 18.97 44.53
CA ARG A 12 10.37 19.71 43.29
C ARG A 12 11.58 19.50 42.40
N ASN A 13 11.54 18.45 41.58
CA ASN A 13 12.37 18.43 40.39
C ASN A 13 11.79 19.46 39.43
N ALA A 14 12.19 20.72 39.61
CA ALA A 14 12.09 21.72 38.57
C ALA A 14 13.01 21.25 37.43
N CYS A 15 12.43 20.56 36.44
CA CYS A 15 13.08 20.34 35.16
C CYS A 15 13.23 21.72 34.51
N PHE A 16 14.38 22.35 34.74
CA PHE A 16 14.84 23.45 33.90
C PHE A 16 15.00 22.87 32.50
N GLY A 17 14.00 23.11 31.66
CA GLY A 17 14.09 22.86 30.23
C GLY A 17 15.17 23.78 29.68
N LEU A 18 16.41 23.28 29.63
CA LEU A 18 17.47 23.82 28.80
C LEU A 18 16.98 23.75 27.35
N ARG A 19 16.30 24.81 26.92
CA ARG A 19 15.92 25.04 25.54
C ARG A 19 17.22 25.31 24.79
N HIS A 20 17.85 24.25 24.30
CA HIS A 20 18.91 24.36 23.32
C HIS A 20 18.33 25.10 22.10
N LYS A 21 18.67 26.38 21.96
CA LYS A 21 18.56 27.08 20.69
C LYS A 21 19.50 26.36 19.73
N SER A 22 18.95 25.68 18.73
CA SER A 22 19.72 25.17 17.59
C SER A 22 20.27 26.36 16.81
N SER A 23 21.49 26.77 17.15
CA SER A 23 22.25 27.74 16.38
C SER A 23 22.58 27.11 15.01
N GLY A 24 22.18 27.80 13.94
CA GLY A 24 22.70 27.55 12.60
C GLY A 24 22.07 26.35 11.86
N GLY A 25 20.75 26.40 11.61
CA GLY A 25 20.15 25.56 10.58
C GLY A 25 20.74 25.90 9.20
N ARG A 26 21.78 25.19 8.76
CA ARG A 26 22.19 25.19 7.34
C ARG A 26 20.95 24.86 6.53
N ARG A 27 20.50 25.79 5.67
CA ARG A 27 19.52 25.46 4.63
C ARG A 27 19.99 24.17 3.95
N PRO A 28 19.17 23.10 3.91
CA PRO A 28 19.52 21.91 3.15
C PRO A 28 19.93 22.37 1.75
N LYS A 29 21.08 21.91 1.25
CA LYS A 29 21.52 22.21 -0.13
C LYS A 29 20.33 21.94 -1.04
N LYS A 30 19.96 22.90 -1.90
CA LYS A 30 18.87 22.72 -2.88
C LYS A 30 19.13 21.40 -3.61
N LYS A 31 18.22 20.43 -3.45
CA LYS A 31 18.28 19.19 -4.21
C LYS A 31 18.03 19.56 -5.68
N THR A 32 19.02 19.38 -6.54
CA THR A 32 18.84 19.55 -7.99
C THR A 32 18.03 18.35 -8.48
N TYR A 33 16.76 18.57 -8.77
CA TYR A 33 15.93 17.54 -9.39
C TYR A 33 16.18 17.56 -10.89
N HIS A 34 16.74 16.48 -11.43
CA HIS A 34 16.82 16.28 -12.87
C HIS A 34 15.51 15.68 -13.34
N ARG A 35 14.81 16.38 -14.24
CA ARG A 35 13.58 15.88 -14.84
C ARG A 35 13.92 14.82 -15.88
N VAL A 36 13.37 13.63 -15.72
CA VAL A 36 13.58 12.50 -16.64
C VAL A 36 12.30 12.30 -17.44
N ALA A 37 12.34 12.63 -18.72
CA ALA A 37 11.15 12.60 -19.60
C ALA A 37 10.53 11.20 -19.71
N GLU A 38 11.35 10.14 -19.64
CA GLU A 38 10.88 8.75 -19.69
C GLU A 38 10.04 8.39 -18.46
N LEU A 39 10.45 8.81 -17.27
CA LEU A 39 9.70 8.59 -16.03
C LEU A 39 8.37 9.36 -16.05
N ASP A 40 8.39 10.59 -16.55
CA ASP A 40 7.16 11.38 -16.73
C ASP A 40 6.18 10.68 -17.66
N ARG A 41 6.66 10.13 -18.77
CA ARG A 41 5.83 9.38 -19.73
C ARG A 41 5.18 8.16 -19.06
N VAL A 42 5.93 7.40 -18.28
CA VAL A 42 5.39 6.25 -17.53
C VAL A 42 4.30 6.71 -16.55
N MET A 43 4.51 7.82 -15.86
CA MET A 43 3.51 8.41 -14.96
C MET A 43 2.24 8.80 -15.71
N GLU A 44 2.33 9.45 -16.87
CA GLU A 44 1.16 9.81 -17.69
C GLU A 44 0.40 8.57 -18.19
N LEU A 45 1.11 7.54 -18.65
CA LEU A 45 0.51 6.27 -19.08
C LEU A 45 -0.25 5.57 -17.94
N ARG A 46 0.24 5.71 -16.70
CA ARG A 46 -0.37 5.10 -15.52
C ARG A 46 -1.65 5.81 -15.05
N LYS A 47 -1.80 7.12 -15.27
CA LYS A 47 -2.93 7.91 -14.74
C LYS A 47 -4.30 7.40 -15.21
N LYS A 48 -4.46 7.11 -16.51
CA LYS A 48 -5.76 6.71 -17.06
C LYS A 48 -6.21 5.34 -16.57
N PRO A 49 -5.39 4.26 -16.64
CA PRO A 49 -5.76 2.97 -16.06
C PRO A 49 -6.08 3.04 -14.57
N LEU A 50 -5.32 3.83 -13.80
CA LEU A 50 -5.61 4.02 -12.38
C LEU A 50 -7.01 4.62 -12.13
N MET A 51 -7.43 5.59 -12.93
CA MET A 51 -8.79 6.15 -12.80
C MET A 51 -9.85 5.11 -13.14
N ILE A 52 -9.65 4.31 -14.20
CA ILE A 52 -10.59 3.24 -14.56
C ILE A 52 -10.69 2.22 -13.42
N LEU A 53 -9.56 1.78 -12.88
CA LEU A 53 -9.51 0.82 -11.77
C LEU A 53 -10.16 1.38 -10.50
N GLN A 54 -9.92 2.66 -10.19
CA GLN A 54 -10.57 3.33 -9.06
C GLN A 54 -12.09 3.36 -9.20
N LEU A 55 -12.62 3.75 -10.36
CA LEU A 55 -14.07 3.75 -10.58
C LEU A 55 -14.64 2.33 -10.55
N THR A 56 -13.94 1.37 -11.14
CA THR A 56 -14.32 -0.05 -11.13
C THR A 56 -14.42 -0.58 -9.70
N SER A 57 -13.42 -0.30 -8.87
CA SER A 57 -13.40 -0.66 -7.45
C SER A 57 -14.55 0.01 -6.68
N LEU A 58 -14.84 1.29 -6.93
CA LEU A 58 -15.96 2.00 -6.30
C LEU A 58 -17.32 1.42 -6.68
N VAL A 59 -17.50 0.97 -7.93
CA VAL A 59 -18.73 0.33 -8.40
C VAL A 59 -18.86 -1.06 -7.77
N GLN A 60 -17.76 -1.81 -7.65
CA GLN A 60 -17.73 -3.14 -7.05
C GLN A 60 -17.90 -3.12 -5.53
N SER A 61 -17.44 -2.07 -4.85
CA SER A 61 -17.61 -1.93 -3.40
C SER A 61 -19.04 -1.59 -2.99
N GLN A 62 -19.92 -1.24 -3.94
CA GLN A 62 -21.31 -0.96 -3.62
C GLN A 62 -22.07 -2.26 -3.29
N PRO A 63 -22.91 -2.26 -2.25
CA PRO A 63 -23.79 -3.38 -1.98
C PRO A 63 -24.73 -3.65 -3.17
N HIS A 64 -25.08 -4.91 -3.40
CA HIS A 64 -25.95 -5.34 -4.52
C HIS A 64 -27.29 -4.59 -4.63
N ARG A 65 -27.75 -3.95 -3.56
CA ARG A 65 -29.03 -3.23 -3.49
C ARG A 65 -28.92 -1.71 -3.74
N SER A 66 -27.71 -1.14 -3.79
CA SER A 66 -27.51 0.31 -3.98
C SER A 66 -26.58 0.59 -5.16
N PRO A 67 -27.12 0.96 -6.33
CA PRO A 67 -26.29 1.30 -7.48
C PRO A 67 -25.57 2.64 -7.24
N LEU A 68 -24.39 2.82 -7.85
CA LEU A 68 -23.60 4.04 -7.72
C LEU A 68 -24.24 5.17 -8.53
N PHE A 69 -24.93 6.10 -7.89
CA PHE A 69 -25.55 7.24 -8.59
C PHE A 69 -24.52 8.31 -8.98
N LEU A 70 -24.71 8.92 -10.17
CA LEU A 70 -23.82 9.99 -10.64
C LEU A 70 -23.75 11.19 -9.67
N ARG A 71 -24.87 11.50 -9.01
CA ARG A 71 -24.96 12.57 -8.00
C ARG A 71 -24.11 12.28 -6.76
N ASP A 72 -24.00 11.01 -6.37
CA ASP A 72 -23.30 10.56 -5.17
C ASP A 72 -21.82 10.30 -5.43
N LEU A 73 -21.40 10.33 -6.70
CA LEU A 73 -19.99 10.21 -7.07
C LEU A 73 -19.14 11.27 -6.36
N GLU A 74 -19.64 12.50 -6.23
CA GLU A 74 -18.97 13.59 -5.50
C GLU A 74 -18.60 13.23 -4.06
N LYS A 75 -19.48 12.50 -3.36
CA LYS A 75 -19.24 12.05 -1.98
C LYS A 75 -18.08 11.06 -1.89
N ASN A 76 -17.84 10.29 -2.96
CA ASN A 76 -16.83 9.25 -3.01
C ASN A 76 -15.47 9.75 -3.51
N VAL A 77 -15.45 10.63 -4.51
CA VAL A 77 -14.20 11.06 -5.18
C VAL A 77 -13.86 12.55 -5.02
N GLY A 78 -14.79 13.35 -4.50
CA GLY A 78 -14.68 14.80 -4.40
C GLY A 78 -15.09 15.55 -5.67
N LEU A 79 -15.44 16.82 -5.51
CA LEU A 79 -16.03 17.67 -6.57
C LEU A 79 -15.14 17.82 -7.80
N VAL A 80 -13.84 18.06 -7.62
CA VAL A 80 -12.89 18.25 -8.74
C VAL A 80 -12.75 16.97 -9.56
N ARG A 81 -12.65 15.82 -8.90
CA ARG A 81 -12.45 14.53 -9.57
C ARG A 81 -13.71 14.01 -10.22
N LYS A 82 -14.90 14.37 -9.70
CA LYS A 82 -16.21 14.02 -10.28
C LYS A 82 -16.25 14.25 -11.79
N TRP A 83 -15.86 15.44 -12.26
CA TRP A 83 -15.87 15.79 -13.67
C TRP A 83 -14.92 14.94 -14.51
N ALA A 84 -13.74 14.61 -13.97
CA ALA A 84 -12.79 13.70 -14.62
C ALA A 84 -13.39 12.29 -14.78
N PHE A 85 -14.11 11.79 -13.77
CA PHE A 85 -14.81 10.51 -13.86
C PHE A 85 -16.02 10.56 -14.80
N MET A 86 -16.75 11.68 -14.87
CA MET A 86 -17.83 11.86 -15.87
C MET A 86 -17.28 11.76 -17.29
N ALA A 87 -16.20 12.49 -17.58
CA ALA A 87 -15.53 12.41 -18.87
C ALA A 87 -14.94 11.01 -19.14
N LEU A 88 -14.49 10.29 -18.09
CA LEU A 88 -13.98 8.93 -18.21
C LEU A 88 -15.08 7.93 -18.59
N ILE A 89 -16.25 8.04 -17.97
CA ILE A 89 -17.41 7.18 -18.24
C ILE A 89 -17.86 7.35 -19.69
N ASP A 90 -17.96 8.59 -20.15
CA ASP A 90 -18.34 8.92 -21.53
C ASP A 90 -17.32 8.41 -22.56
N LYS A 91 -16.02 8.51 -22.26
CA LYS A 91 -14.94 8.03 -23.13
C LYS A 91 -14.80 6.51 -23.19
N HIS A 92 -15.35 5.77 -22.23
CA HIS A 92 -15.16 4.32 -22.10
C HIS A 92 -16.47 3.54 -21.96
N PRO A 93 -17.37 3.59 -22.97
CA PRO A 93 -18.65 2.86 -22.95
C PRO A 93 -18.49 1.33 -23.00
N SER A 94 -17.30 0.84 -23.36
CA SER A 94 -16.98 -0.60 -23.30
C SER A 94 -16.86 -1.12 -21.87
N VAL A 95 -16.48 -0.26 -20.92
CA VAL A 95 -16.25 -0.63 -19.51
C VAL A 95 -17.44 -0.20 -18.64
N PHE A 96 -17.92 1.03 -18.83
CA PHE A 96 -18.95 1.63 -18.00
C PHE A 96 -20.26 1.82 -18.77
N ARG A 97 -21.39 1.60 -18.07
CA ARG A 97 -22.74 1.85 -18.56
C ARG A 97 -23.48 2.72 -17.55
N VAL A 98 -24.12 3.78 -18.04
CA VAL A 98 -25.03 4.61 -17.25
C VAL A 98 -26.47 4.20 -17.57
N ALA A 99 -27.27 3.91 -16.55
CA ALA A 99 -28.68 3.55 -16.70
C ALA A 99 -29.53 3.95 -15.48
N GLY A 100 -30.85 4.01 -15.69
CA GLY A 100 -31.84 4.24 -14.64
C GLY A 100 -32.22 5.71 -14.43
N THR A 101 -33.30 5.90 -13.67
CA THR A 101 -33.79 7.21 -13.20
C THR A 101 -33.98 7.12 -11.68
N PRO A 102 -33.07 7.67 -10.86
CA PRO A 102 -31.94 8.54 -11.23
C PRO A 102 -30.75 7.79 -11.87
N PRO A 103 -29.90 8.48 -12.66
CA PRO A 103 -28.84 7.86 -13.44
C PRO A 103 -27.74 7.27 -12.54
N SER A 104 -27.44 6.00 -12.79
CA SER A 104 -26.45 5.21 -12.05
C SER A 104 -25.40 4.60 -12.95
N VAL A 105 -24.17 4.51 -12.45
CA VAL A 105 -23.01 3.92 -13.13
C VAL A 105 -22.92 2.44 -12.76
N SER A 106 -22.74 1.62 -13.77
CA SER A 106 -22.53 0.17 -13.63
C SER A 106 -21.43 -0.29 -14.57
N LEU A 107 -20.83 -1.45 -14.27
CA LEU A 107 -19.92 -2.12 -15.21
C LEU A 107 -20.74 -2.86 -16.27
N THR A 108 -20.25 -2.85 -17.51
CA THR A 108 -20.79 -3.69 -18.59
C THR A 108 -20.64 -5.18 -18.25
N ALA A 109 -21.43 -6.05 -18.88
CA ALA A 109 -21.34 -7.49 -18.66
C ALA A 109 -19.92 -8.02 -18.91
N ARG A 110 -19.30 -7.59 -20.01
CA ARG A 110 -17.91 -7.92 -20.35
C ARG A 110 -16.90 -7.42 -19.32
N ALA A 111 -17.03 -6.18 -18.83
CA ALA A 111 -16.12 -5.66 -17.81
C ALA A 111 -16.28 -6.42 -16.48
N ARG A 112 -17.50 -6.87 -16.16
CA ARG A 112 -17.77 -7.67 -14.97
C ARG A 112 -17.14 -9.06 -15.05
N THR A 113 -17.27 -9.76 -16.18
CA THR A 113 -16.63 -11.07 -16.37
C THR A 113 -15.12 -10.96 -16.29
N LEU A 114 -14.52 -9.96 -16.97
CA LEU A 114 -13.09 -9.70 -16.90
C LEU A 114 -12.60 -9.43 -15.47
N ALA A 115 -13.36 -8.67 -14.67
CA ALA A 115 -12.99 -8.42 -13.29
C ALA A 115 -13.07 -9.68 -12.40
N GLN A 116 -13.99 -10.60 -12.69
CA GLN A 116 -14.09 -11.90 -12.01
C GLN A 116 -12.92 -12.81 -12.39
N GLU A 117 -12.59 -12.88 -13.67
CA GLU A 117 -11.41 -13.61 -14.17
C GLU A 117 -10.12 -13.05 -13.55
N GLU A 118 -9.96 -11.73 -13.49
CA GLU A 118 -8.81 -11.08 -12.86
C GLU A 118 -8.69 -11.46 -11.38
N ALA A 119 -9.81 -11.48 -10.64
CA ALA A 119 -9.81 -11.89 -9.24
C ALA A 119 -9.40 -13.36 -9.07
N HIS A 120 -9.87 -14.25 -9.95
CA HIS A 120 -9.50 -15.66 -9.95
C HIS A 120 -8.00 -15.85 -10.25
N VAL A 121 -7.49 -15.17 -11.28
CA VAL A 121 -6.07 -15.20 -11.63
C VAL A 121 -5.22 -14.66 -10.48
N ARG A 122 -5.63 -13.54 -9.86
CA ARG A 122 -4.91 -12.96 -8.71
C ARG A 122 -4.83 -13.93 -7.53
N ALA A 123 -5.89 -14.68 -7.26
CA ALA A 123 -5.86 -15.74 -6.24
C ALA A 123 -4.90 -16.88 -6.61
N SER A 124 -4.87 -17.29 -7.88
CA SER A 124 -3.93 -18.32 -8.36
C SER A 124 -2.46 -17.89 -8.29
N MET A 125 -2.19 -16.58 -8.32
CA MET A 125 -0.83 -16.01 -8.23
C MET A 125 -0.30 -15.91 -6.79
N GLU A 126 -1.10 -16.23 -5.78
CA GLU A 126 -0.70 -16.15 -4.37
C GLU A 126 0.64 -16.85 -4.07
N PRO A 127 0.94 -18.07 -4.59
CA PRO A 127 2.23 -18.72 -4.38
C PRO A 127 3.43 -17.95 -4.96
N LEU A 128 3.23 -17.26 -6.08
CA LEU A 128 4.26 -16.40 -6.68
C LEU A 128 4.51 -15.16 -5.81
N LEU A 129 3.46 -14.57 -5.23
CA LEU A 129 3.58 -13.44 -4.31
C LEU A 129 4.34 -13.84 -3.04
N VAL A 130 4.04 -15.02 -2.49
CA VAL A 130 4.78 -15.58 -1.35
C VAL A 130 6.25 -15.75 -1.70
N THR A 131 6.55 -16.32 -2.86
CA THR A 131 7.93 -16.52 -3.32
C THR A 131 8.66 -15.17 -3.48
N ASN A 132 8.01 -14.18 -4.08
CA ASN A 132 8.58 -12.84 -4.23
C ASN A 132 8.83 -12.15 -2.90
N LEU A 133 7.91 -12.31 -1.93
CA LEU A 133 8.06 -11.77 -0.58
C LEU A 133 9.18 -12.47 0.19
N ARG A 134 9.32 -13.80 0.06
CA ARG A 134 10.45 -14.56 0.61
C ARG A 134 11.77 -14.04 0.05
N LYS A 135 11.89 -13.93 -1.28
CA LYS A 135 13.08 -13.37 -1.95
C LYS A 135 13.39 -11.94 -1.50
N LEU A 136 12.38 -11.08 -1.35
CA LEU A 136 12.58 -9.72 -0.85
C LEU A 136 13.20 -9.73 0.55
N LEU A 137 12.68 -10.56 1.46
CA LEU A 137 13.21 -10.68 2.81
C LEU A 137 14.62 -11.29 2.79
N MET A 138 14.89 -12.26 1.94
CA MET A 138 16.23 -12.84 1.76
C MET A 138 17.29 -11.82 1.33
N LEU A 139 16.88 -10.76 0.61
CA LEU A 139 17.76 -9.66 0.22
C LEU A 139 17.97 -8.61 1.33
N CYS A 140 17.17 -8.67 2.40
CA CYS A 140 17.24 -7.73 3.52
C CYS A 140 18.23 -8.21 4.58
N VAL A 141 18.83 -7.25 5.28
CA VAL A 141 19.68 -7.54 6.45
C VAL A 141 18.85 -8.28 7.51
N ASP A 142 19.43 -9.33 8.09
CA ASP A 142 18.78 -10.21 9.08
C ASP A 142 17.46 -10.85 8.60
N CYS A 143 17.24 -10.93 7.29
CA CYS A 143 16.01 -11.45 6.68
C CYS A 143 14.72 -10.80 7.21
N LYS A 144 14.79 -9.52 7.58
CA LYS A 144 13.69 -8.78 8.19
C LYS A 144 13.46 -7.44 7.51
N LEU A 145 12.20 -7.01 7.46
CA LEU A 145 11.80 -5.72 6.89
C LEU A 145 10.66 -5.09 7.69
N PRO A 146 10.70 -3.79 8.02
CA PRO A 146 9.57 -3.13 8.68
C PRO A 146 8.29 -3.27 7.85
N LEU A 147 7.17 -3.58 8.49
CA LEU A 147 5.89 -3.77 7.80
C LEU A 147 5.46 -2.54 7.00
N GLN A 148 5.76 -1.35 7.51
CA GLN A 148 5.50 -0.09 6.79
C GLN A 148 6.26 -0.01 5.47
N THR A 149 7.48 -0.55 5.41
CA THR A 149 8.26 -0.59 4.18
C THR A 149 7.65 -1.60 3.20
N VAL A 150 7.21 -2.77 3.70
CA VAL A 150 6.50 -3.77 2.87
C VAL A 150 5.20 -3.18 2.31
N GLU A 151 4.42 -2.45 3.09
CA GLU A 151 3.21 -1.75 2.63
C GLU A 151 3.51 -0.74 1.53
N LEU A 152 4.60 0.01 1.65
CA LEU A 152 4.98 1.02 0.68
C LEU A 152 5.33 0.40 -0.69
N VAL A 153 6.06 -0.71 -0.70
CA VAL A 153 6.50 -1.38 -1.94
C VAL A 153 5.52 -2.43 -2.44
N GLY A 154 4.63 -2.92 -1.57
CA GLY A 154 3.71 -4.03 -1.83
C GLY A 154 2.91 -3.89 -3.12
N PRO A 155 2.31 -2.72 -3.44
CA PRO A 155 1.59 -2.55 -4.69
C PRO A 155 2.44 -2.75 -5.95
N GLN A 156 3.77 -2.52 -5.88
CA GLN A 156 4.69 -2.78 -6.99
C GLN A 156 5.07 -4.26 -7.10
N LEU A 157 4.95 -5.01 -6.00
CA LEU A 157 5.19 -6.45 -5.93
C LEU A 157 3.92 -7.28 -6.17
N GLY A 158 2.78 -6.63 -6.37
CA GLY A 158 1.48 -7.28 -6.53
C GLY A 158 0.86 -7.75 -5.21
N LEU A 159 1.36 -7.31 -4.05
CA LEU A 159 0.79 -7.67 -2.76
C LEU A 159 -0.61 -7.03 -2.61
N PRO A 160 -1.60 -7.77 -2.09
CA PRO A 160 -2.88 -7.22 -1.68
C PRO A 160 -2.70 -6.14 -0.60
N SER A 161 -3.60 -5.15 -0.53
CA SER A 161 -3.55 -4.10 0.51
C SER A 161 -3.72 -4.64 1.93
N ASP A 162 -4.42 -5.77 2.05
CA ASP A 162 -4.77 -6.54 3.24
C ASP A 162 -3.82 -7.72 3.48
N PHE A 163 -2.65 -7.74 2.84
CA PHE A 163 -1.70 -8.86 2.96
C PHE A 163 -1.31 -9.19 4.41
N LYS A 164 -1.33 -8.20 5.31
CA LYS A 164 -1.00 -8.40 6.73
C LYS A 164 -1.96 -9.34 7.44
N ASP A 165 -3.24 -9.22 7.12
CA ASP A 165 -4.31 -9.93 7.80
C ASP A 165 -4.70 -11.20 7.04
N CYS A 166 -4.48 -11.23 5.72
CA CYS A 166 -4.90 -12.34 4.87
C CYS A 166 -3.75 -13.21 4.35
N LEU A 167 -2.59 -12.63 3.97
CA LEU A 167 -1.50 -13.39 3.36
C LEU A 167 -0.52 -13.91 4.42
N ILE A 168 -0.02 -13.04 5.30
CA ILE A 168 0.98 -13.42 6.31
C ILE A 168 0.49 -14.58 7.20
N PRO A 169 -0.75 -14.57 7.74
CA PRO A 169 -1.22 -15.63 8.63
C PRO A 169 -1.45 -16.98 7.94
N LYS A 170 -1.59 -17.01 6.60
CA LYS A 170 -1.69 -18.26 5.82
C LYS A 170 -0.37 -19.00 5.69
N TYR A 171 0.76 -18.30 5.84
CA TYR A 171 2.10 -18.88 5.66
C TYR A 171 2.97 -18.69 6.92
N PRO A 172 2.53 -19.19 8.10
CA PRO A 172 3.28 -19.05 9.35
C PRO A 172 4.63 -19.77 9.34
N GLN A 173 4.81 -20.76 8.45
CA GLN A 173 6.08 -21.45 8.23
C GLN A 173 7.14 -20.56 7.57
N PHE A 174 6.73 -19.54 6.82
CA PHE A 174 7.65 -18.64 6.14
C PHE A 174 7.75 -17.30 6.84
N PHE A 175 6.63 -16.76 7.32
CA PHE A 175 6.56 -15.39 7.79
C PHE A 175 6.20 -15.29 9.26
N ARG A 176 6.89 -14.38 9.96
CA ARG A 176 6.53 -14.00 11.33
C ARG A 176 6.60 -12.49 11.51
N VAL A 177 5.66 -11.96 12.28
CA VAL A 177 5.69 -10.56 12.69
C VAL A 177 6.26 -10.46 14.11
N ARG A 178 7.28 -9.61 14.29
CA ARG A 178 7.87 -9.28 15.60
C ARG A 178 8.00 -7.78 15.76
N CYS A 179 7.66 -7.29 16.94
CA CYS A 179 7.94 -5.91 17.31
C CYS A 179 9.43 -5.74 17.61
N SER A 180 10.09 -4.84 16.89
CA SER A 180 11.49 -4.46 17.11
C SER A 180 11.57 -2.95 17.26
N ARG A 181 12.09 -2.48 18.40
CA ARG A 181 12.26 -1.03 18.70
C ARG A 181 10.97 -0.22 18.51
N GLY A 182 9.82 -0.79 18.88
CA GLY A 182 8.50 -0.15 18.77
C GLY A 182 7.92 -0.13 17.35
N ARG A 183 8.45 -0.93 16.42
CA ARG A 183 7.89 -1.11 15.07
C ARG A 183 7.73 -2.58 14.73
N ASP A 184 6.61 -2.90 14.09
CA ASP A 184 6.38 -4.27 13.61
C ASP A 184 7.24 -4.54 12.37
N CYS A 185 8.01 -5.61 12.44
CA CYS A 185 8.85 -6.10 11.37
C CYS A 185 8.36 -7.47 10.93
N LEU A 186 8.36 -7.69 9.62
CA LEU A 186 8.17 -8.99 9.00
C LEU A 186 9.52 -9.69 8.91
N LEU A 187 9.58 -10.94 9.36
CA LEU A 187 10.75 -11.80 9.33
C LEU A 187 10.47 -13.04 8.50
N LEU A 188 11.52 -13.52 7.84
CA LEU A 188 11.57 -14.83 7.22
C LEU A 188 12.07 -15.85 8.25
N GLU A 189 11.25 -16.85 8.58
CA GLU A 189 11.63 -17.93 9.52
C GLU A 189 12.41 -19.05 8.80
N ASP A 190 12.04 -19.35 7.56
CA ASP A 190 12.61 -20.45 6.78
C ASP A 190 13.32 -19.94 5.51
N TRP A 191 14.65 -19.95 5.56
CA TRP A 191 15.51 -19.61 4.42
C TRP A 191 15.62 -20.79 3.47
N ASP A 192 15.26 -20.56 2.20
CA ASP A 192 15.30 -21.57 1.15
C ASP A 192 16.36 -21.21 0.10
N SER A 193 17.45 -21.97 0.08
CA SER A 193 18.56 -21.75 -0.86
C SER A 193 18.18 -21.96 -2.31
N THR A 194 17.12 -22.72 -2.61
CA THR A 194 16.64 -22.93 -3.98
C THR A 194 16.05 -21.65 -4.57
N LEU A 195 15.58 -20.73 -3.73
CA LEU A 195 15.10 -19.41 -4.14
C LEU A 195 16.24 -18.42 -4.41
N ALA A 196 17.44 -18.67 -3.89
CA ALA A 196 18.62 -17.84 -4.04
C ALA A 196 19.36 -18.08 -5.38
N VAL A 197 18.63 -18.45 -6.42
CA VAL A 197 19.15 -18.67 -7.77
C VAL A 197 18.70 -17.51 -8.66
N THR A 198 19.66 -16.92 -9.37
CA THR A 198 19.37 -15.83 -10.31
C THR A 198 18.72 -16.36 -11.57
N SER A 199 17.90 -15.52 -12.24
CA SER A 199 17.30 -15.90 -13.53
C SER A 199 18.33 -16.27 -14.60
N ARG A 200 19.57 -15.78 -14.46
CA ARG A 200 20.69 -16.15 -15.34
C ARG A 200 21.14 -17.58 -15.09
N GLU A 201 21.34 -17.96 -13.83
CA GLU A 201 21.73 -19.33 -13.45
C GLU A 201 20.64 -20.35 -13.83
N THR A 202 19.37 -20.02 -13.61
CA THR A 202 18.26 -20.92 -13.98
C THR A 202 18.28 -21.26 -15.48
N ARG A 203 18.63 -20.31 -16.35
CA ARG A 203 18.72 -20.55 -17.81
C ARG A 203 19.86 -21.49 -18.21
N TYR A 204 20.95 -21.52 -17.46
CA TYR A 204 22.08 -22.41 -17.74
C TYR A 204 21.86 -23.84 -17.20
N VAL A 205 21.00 -24.00 -16.20
CA VAL A 205 20.72 -25.31 -15.59
C VAL A 205 19.63 -26.07 -16.37
N PHE A 206 18.72 -25.37 -17.05
CA PHE A 206 17.55 -25.95 -17.72
C PHE A 206 17.44 -25.64 -19.23
N GLY A 207 18.49 -25.06 -19.84
CA GLY A 207 18.59 -24.79 -21.28
C GLY A 207 19.69 -25.62 -21.90
#